data_AF-A0A2V6UCN7-F1
#
_entry.id   AF-A0A2V6UCN7-F1
#
_cell.length_a   1.000
_cell.length_b   1.000
_cell.length_c   1.000
_cell.angle_alpha   90.00
_cell.angle_beta   90.00
_cell.angle_gamma   90.00
#
_symmetry.space_group_name_H-M   'P 1'
#
loop_
_entity.id
_entity.type
_entity.pdbx_description
1 polymer ?
#
loop_
_entity_poly.entity_id
_entity_poly.type
_entity_poly.pdbx_seq_one_letter_code
_entity_poly.pdbx_strand_id
1 'polypeptide(L)' 'PEVDDIAHAVEFLLGDTSKSITGTVLTVDAGNTA' A
#
# COMPACT_ATOMS: atom_id res chain seq x y z
N PRO A 1 1.59 -11.56 6.37
CA PRO A 1 0.82 -10.79 5.38
C PRO A 1 -0.28 -11.66 4.79
N GLU A 2 -1.52 -11.33 5.14
CA GLU A 2 -2.70 -11.94 4.54
C GLU A 2 -3.06 -11.19 3.25
N VAL A 3 -3.86 -11.80 2.39
CA VAL A 3 -4.34 -11.17 1.13
C VAL A 3 -5.02 -9.82 1.42
N ASP A 4 -5.74 -9.74 2.54
CA ASP A 4 -6.46 -8.55 2.96
C ASP A 4 -5.53 -7.36 3.24
N ASP A 5 -4.30 -7.59 3.71
CA ASP A 5 -3.33 -6.51 3.96
C ASP A 5 -2.97 -5.78 2.65
N ILE A 6 -2.82 -6.54 1.58
CA ILE A 6 -2.52 -6.02 0.25
C ILE A 6 -3.76 -5.35 -0.35
N ALA A 7 -4.94 -5.96 -0.18
CA ALA A 7 -6.19 -5.41 -0.68
C ALA A 7 -6.49 -4.02 -0.10
N HIS A 8 -6.33 -3.85 1.21
CA HIS A 8 -6.50 -2.54 1.87
C HIS A 8 -5.45 -1.52 1.42
N ALA A 9 -4.20 -1.93 1.18
CA ALA A 9 -3.16 -1.02 0.68
C ALA A 9 -3.49 -0.52 -0.75
N VAL A 10 -4.02 -1.39 -1.60
CA VAL A 10 -4.49 -1.01 -2.95
C VAL A 10 -5.71 -0.11 -2.86
N GLU A 11 -6.69 -0.44 -2.02
CA GLU A 11 -7.87 0.40 -1.79
C GLU A 11 -7.48 1.80 -1.32
N PHE A 12 -6.55 1.90 -0.37
CA PHE A 12 -5.99 3.17 0.08
C PHE A 12 -5.39 3.97 -1.07
N LEU A 13 -4.59 3.36 -1.95
CA LEU A 13 -3.95 4.06 -3.08
C LEU A 13 -4.92 4.48 -4.18
N LEU A 14 -6.08 3.84 -4.28
CA LEU A 14 -7.14 4.20 -5.23
C LEU A 14 -8.18 5.17 -4.66
N GLY A 15 -8.08 5.49 -3.36
CA GLY A 15 -8.99 6.40 -2.66
C GLY A 15 -8.76 7.88 -2.93
N ASP A 16 -9.68 8.72 -2.44
CA ASP A 16 -9.62 10.17 -2.66
C ASP A 16 -8.43 10.86 -1.97
N THR A 17 -7.91 10.26 -0.89
CA THR A 17 -6.86 10.84 -0.04
C THR A 17 -5.45 10.67 -0.61
N SER A 18 -5.27 9.80 -1.60
CA SER A 18 -3.98 9.34 -2.10
C SER A 18 -3.63 9.92 -3.47
N LYS A 19 -4.41 10.89 -3.98
CA LYS A 19 -4.21 11.55 -5.29
C LYS A 19 -2.81 12.15 -5.51
N SER A 20 -2.11 12.52 -4.44
CA SER A 20 -0.75 13.05 -4.50
C SER A 20 0.36 11.99 -4.37
N ILE A 21 0.01 10.72 -4.11
CA ILE A 21 0.95 9.62 -3.96
C ILE A 21 1.21 9.03 -5.35
N THR A 22 2.35 9.37 -5.93
CA THR A 22 2.78 8.87 -7.24
C THR A 22 4.30 8.75 -7.30
N GLY A 23 4.80 7.91 -8.20
CA GLY A 23 6.24 7.73 -8.43
C GLY A 23 7.02 7.16 -7.25
N THR A 24 6.35 6.41 -6.36
CA THR A 24 6.94 5.85 -5.13
C THR A 24 6.61 4.37 -4.97
N VAL A 25 7.33 3.69 -4.08
CA VAL A 25 7.09 2.31 -3.66
C VAL A 25 6.55 2.31 -2.24
N LEU A 26 5.34 1.78 -2.06
CA LEU A 26 4.76 1.50 -0.75
C LEU A 26 4.94 0.00 -0.45
N THR A 27 5.92 -0.34 0.38
CA THR A 27 6.22 -1.74 0.72
C THR A 27 5.25 -2.26 1.78
N VAL A 28 4.68 -3.43 1.52
CA VAL A 28 3.83 -4.18 2.47
C VAL A 28 4.41 -5.59 2.61
N ASP A 29 5.35 -5.76 3.53
CA ASP A 29 6.15 -6.99 3.64
C ASP A 29 6.35 -7.48 5.09
N ALA A 30 5.63 -6.88 6.05
CA ALA A 30 5.76 -7.17 7.48
C ALA A 30 7.19 -7.03 8.04
N GLY A 31 8.01 -6.14 7.45
CA GLY A 31 9.37 -5.89 7.92
C GLY A 31 10.43 -6.87 7.40
N ASN A 32 10.12 -7.66 6.37
CA ASN A 32 11.09 -8.55 5.73
C ASN A 32 12.26 -7.81 5.07
N THR A 33 12.05 -6.56 4.65
CA THR A 33 13.07 -5.69 4.01
C THR A 33 13.60 -4.62 4.97
N ALA A 34 13.46 -4.81 6.29
CA ALA A 34 13.97 -3.90 7.31
C ALA A 34 15.51 -3.99 7.48
#